data_AF-A0A9P9XZC1-F1
#
_entry.id   AF-A0A9P9XZC1-F1
#
_cell.length_a   1.000
_cell.length_b   1.000
_cell.length_c   1.000
_cell.angle_alpha   90.00
_cell.angle_beta   90.00
_cell.angle_gamma   90.00
#
_symmetry.space_group_name_H-M   'P 1'
#
loop_
_entity.id
_entity.type
_entity.pdbx_description
1 polymer ?
#
loop_
_entity_poly.entity_id
_entity_poly.type
_entity_poly.pdbx_seq_one_letter_code
_entity_poly.pdbx_strand_id
1 'polypeptide(L)'
;MIQAALDKMHVDDAAFWKITCSWPSGMPARQNEPRVTMMGDSAHSMAPAGGLESNTAVQGSAFLGTLLGEAGGFQLGATEAYEKETRVYVSETVHMRYTAAKGTFGIGVDEESTPAV
;
A
#
# COMPACT_ATOMS: atom_id res chain seq x y z
N MET A 1 -5.32 -21.99 -5.26
CA MET A 1 -4.28 -21.53 -6.21
C MET A 1 -2.94 -21.28 -5.50
N ILE A 2 -2.89 -20.62 -4.33
CA ILE A 2 -1.62 -20.41 -3.58
C ILE A 2 -1.05 -21.71 -2.96
N GLN A 3 -1.90 -22.60 -2.46
CA GLN A 3 -1.45 -23.85 -1.80
C GLN A 3 -0.53 -24.70 -2.70
N ALA A 4 -0.90 -24.92 -3.95
CA ALA A 4 -0.09 -25.70 -4.89
C ALA A 4 1.28 -25.07 -5.20
N ALA A 5 1.41 -23.75 -5.05
CA ALA A 5 2.70 -23.05 -5.19
C ALA A 5 3.54 -23.18 -3.90
N LEU A 6 2.90 -23.12 -2.72
CA LEU A 6 3.56 -23.36 -1.43
C LEU A 6 4.07 -24.80 -1.31
N ASP A 7 3.30 -25.78 -1.80
CA ASP A 7 3.69 -27.20 -1.74
C ASP A 7 4.94 -27.52 -2.58
N LYS A 8 5.29 -26.65 -3.54
CA LYS A 8 6.49 -26.75 -4.38
C LYS A 8 7.55 -25.72 -4.05
N MET A 9 7.40 -24.99 -2.94
CA MET A 9 8.35 -23.96 -2.54
C MET A 9 9.66 -24.61 -2.07
N HIS A 10 10.77 -24.23 -2.69
CA HIS A 10 12.11 -24.60 -2.22
C HIS A 10 12.42 -23.76 -0.99
N VAL A 11 12.44 -24.40 0.18
CA VAL A 11 12.58 -23.70 1.47
C VAL A 11 13.91 -22.94 1.57
N ASP A 12 14.97 -23.47 0.94
CA ASP A 12 16.30 -22.84 0.92
C ASP A 12 16.32 -21.50 0.16
N ASP A 13 15.34 -21.28 -0.73
CA ASP A 13 15.17 -20.05 -1.51
C ASP A 13 14.03 -19.16 -0.97
N ALA A 14 13.38 -19.56 0.13
CA ALA A 14 12.26 -18.85 0.70
C ALA A 14 12.71 -17.71 1.64
N ALA A 15 12.07 -16.55 1.51
CA ALA A 15 12.23 -15.44 2.45
C ALA A 15 10.99 -15.30 3.35
N PHE A 16 11.20 -15.22 4.66
CA PHE A 16 10.14 -14.95 5.62
C PHE A 16 10.17 -13.48 6.01
N TRP A 17 9.24 -12.70 5.44
CA TRP A 17 9.12 -11.29 5.76
C TRP A 17 8.08 -11.07 6.88
N LYS A 18 8.44 -10.29 7.91
CA LYS A 18 7.49 -9.87 8.94
C LYS A 18 6.57 -8.79 8.36
N ILE A 19 5.27 -8.99 8.44
CA ILE A 19 4.27 -8.04 7.97
C ILE A 19 4.08 -6.97 9.06
N THR A 20 4.91 -5.92 9.02
CA THR A 20 4.93 -4.86 10.05
C THR A 20 4.74 -3.45 9.49
N CYS A 21 4.72 -3.29 8.16
CA CYS A 21 4.73 -1.97 7.51
C CYS A 21 3.34 -1.46 7.12
N SER A 22 2.28 -2.19 7.48
CA SER A 22 0.90 -1.79 7.24
C SER A 22 0.35 -1.00 8.42
N TRP A 23 -0.42 0.06 8.15
CA TRP A 23 -1.37 0.65 9.09
C TRP A 23 -2.76 0.00 8.89
N PRO A 24 -3.15 -1.03 9.68
CA PRO A 24 -4.49 -1.62 9.65
C PRO A 24 -5.67 -0.63 9.62
N SER A 25 -5.51 0.55 10.23
CA SER A 25 -6.49 1.63 10.29
C SER A 25 -6.60 2.43 8.98
N GLY A 26 -5.71 2.18 8.01
CA GLY A 26 -5.67 2.82 6.71
C GLY A 26 -4.52 3.82 6.58
N MET A 27 -4.46 4.52 5.44
CA MET A 27 -3.37 5.45 5.17
C MET A 27 -3.50 6.70 6.07
N PRO A 28 -2.47 7.08 6.84
CA PRO A 28 -2.53 8.27 7.68
C PRO A 28 -2.65 9.53 6.84
N ALA A 29 -3.36 10.54 7.37
CA ALA A 29 -3.33 11.86 6.78
C ALA A 29 -1.94 12.47 7.00
N ARG A 30 -1.38 13.08 5.97
CA ARG A 30 -0.08 13.79 6.03
C ARG A 30 -0.30 15.24 5.64
N GLN A 31 0.55 16.13 6.14
CA GLN A 31 0.59 17.50 5.64
C GLN A 31 1.05 17.47 4.19
N ASN A 32 0.26 18.03 3.28
CA ASN A 32 0.64 18.08 1.88
C ASN A 32 1.85 19.01 1.68
N GLU A 33 2.80 18.55 0.87
CA GLU A 33 3.83 19.41 0.30
C GLU A 33 3.51 19.68 -1.18
N PRO A 34 3.45 20.95 -1.63
CA PRO A 34 2.92 21.26 -2.96
C PRO A 34 3.66 20.63 -4.14
N ARG A 35 4.92 20.23 -3.96
CA ARG A 35 5.79 19.71 -5.03
C ARG A 35 6.22 18.26 -4.83
N VAL A 36 5.87 17.67 -3.70
CA VAL A 36 6.35 16.35 -3.31
C VAL A 36 5.16 15.55 -2.82
N THR A 37 4.99 14.35 -3.36
CA THR A 37 4.00 13.40 -2.87
C THR A 37 4.61 12.01 -2.76
N MET A 38 4.02 11.16 -1.94
CA MET A 38 4.47 9.78 -1.73
C MET A 38 3.54 8.84 -2.49
N MET A 39 4.09 7.75 -3.03
CA MET A 39 3.33 6.75 -3.78
C MET A 39 3.84 5.34 -3.47
N GLY A 40 3.02 4.32 -3.74
CA GLY A 40 3.41 2.92 -3.54
C GLY A 40 3.78 2.63 -2.09
N ASP A 41 4.79 1.79 -1.88
CA ASP A 41 5.23 1.36 -0.54
C ASP A 41 5.65 2.54 0.35
N SER A 42 6.18 3.62 -0.24
CA SER A 42 6.52 4.83 0.50
C SER A 42 5.28 5.50 1.12
N ALA A 43 4.12 5.38 0.47
CA ALA A 43 2.86 5.93 0.95
C ALA A 43 2.07 4.94 1.82
N HIS A 44 2.03 3.67 1.39
CA HIS A 44 1.03 2.69 1.84
C HIS A 44 1.51 1.23 1.74
N SER A 45 2.69 0.92 2.28
CA SER A 45 3.18 -0.46 2.32
C SER A 45 2.15 -1.40 2.97
N MET A 46 1.97 -2.59 2.40
CA MET A 46 0.99 -3.57 2.86
C MET A 46 1.50 -5.01 2.79
N ALA A 47 0.75 -5.95 3.37
CA ALA A 47 1.11 -7.36 3.31
C ALA A 47 1.19 -7.84 1.84
N PRO A 48 2.24 -8.59 1.44
CA PRO A 48 2.42 -9.09 0.07
C PRO A 48 1.47 -10.28 -0.22
N ALA A 49 0.17 -10.06 -0.05
CA ALA A 49 -0.88 -11.04 -0.22
C ALA A 49 -1.59 -10.80 -1.56
N GLY A 50 -1.13 -11.45 -2.63
CA GLY A 50 -1.87 -11.53 -3.90
C GLY A 50 -1.71 -10.35 -4.87
N GLY A 51 -0.58 -9.63 -4.82
CA GLY A 51 -0.17 -8.67 -5.87
C GLY A 51 -0.99 -7.37 -5.96
N LEU A 52 -1.88 -7.10 -5.00
CA LEU A 52 -2.69 -5.87 -5.04
C LEU A 52 -1.88 -4.61 -4.79
N GLU A 53 -0.85 -4.66 -3.94
CA GLU A 53 0.01 -3.50 -3.67
C GLU A 53 0.58 -2.90 -4.95
N SER A 54 1.09 -3.75 -5.85
CA SER A 54 1.59 -3.34 -7.16
C SER A 54 0.49 -2.71 -8.02
N ASN A 55 -0.72 -3.27 -8.03
CA ASN A 55 -1.84 -2.70 -8.77
C ASN A 55 -2.28 -1.35 -8.19
N THR A 56 -2.34 -1.22 -6.87
CA THR A 56 -2.65 0.03 -6.16
C THR A 56 -1.60 1.09 -6.46
N ALA A 57 -0.31 0.74 -6.48
CA ALA A 57 0.78 1.64 -6.84
C ALA A 57 0.70 2.10 -8.30
N VAL A 58 0.38 1.19 -9.23
CA VAL A 58 0.19 1.51 -10.65
C VAL A 58 -1.06 2.37 -10.86
N GLN A 59 -2.16 2.08 -10.17
CA GLN A 59 -3.38 2.90 -10.19
C GLN A 59 -3.10 4.32 -9.68
N GLY A 60 -2.36 4.45 -8.57
CA GLY A 60 -1.91 5.75 -8.06
C GLY A 60 -1.05 6.50 -9.08
N SER A 61 -0.10 5.81 -9.71
CA SER A 61 0.76 6.39 -10.75
C SER A 61 -0.05 6.88 -11.96
N ALA A 62 -1.05 6.11 -12.39
CA ALA A 62 -1.95 6.49 -13.48
C ALA A 62 -2.78 7.72 -13.13
N PHE A 63 -3.34 7.77 -11.90
CA PHE A 63 -4.15 8.90 -11.46
C PHE A 63 -3.33 10.19 -11.34
N LEU A 64 -2.14 10.14 -10.75
CA LEU A 64 -1.22 11.29 -10.71
C LEU A 64 -0.83 11.72 -12.13
N GLY A 65 -0.56 10.75 -13.02
CA GLY A 65 -0.29 11.00 -14.43
C GLY A 65 -1.42 11.76 -15.13
N THR A 66 -2.68 11.41 -14.89
CA THR A 66 -3.85 12.12 -15.41
C THR A 66 -3.91 13.55 -14.90
N LEU A 67 -3.79 13.76 -13.59
CA LEU A 67 -3.83 15.10 -12.98
C LEU A 67 -2.76 16.04 -13.55
N LEU A 68 -1.54 15.51 -13.76
CA LEU A 68 -0.45 16.29 -14.34
C LEU A 68 -0.63 16.49 -15.85
N GLY A 69 -1.11 15.48 -16.57
CA GLY A 69 -1.34 15.54 -18.01
C GLY A 69 -2.41 16.57 -18.39
N GLU A 70 -3.54 16.56 -17.69
CA GLU A 70 -4.65 17.49 -17.90
C GLU A 70 -4.26 18.95 -17.58
N ALA A 71 -3.36 19.14 -16.62
CA ALA A 71 -2.83 20.44 -16.23
C ALA A 71 -1.75 20.99 -17.17
N GLY A 72 -1.24 20.18 -18.11
CA GLY A 72 -0.06 20.54 -18.89
C GLY A 72 1.24 20.55 -18.09
N GLY A 73 1.30 19.81 -16.97
CA GLY A 73 2.45 19.72 -16.09
C GLY A 73 2.10 19.99 -14.63
N PHE A 74 3.02 20.61 -13.91
CA PHE A 74 2.80 20.94 -12.51
C PHE A 74 1.78 22.08 -12.35
N GLN A 75 0.75 21.85 -11.53
CA GLN A 75 -0.17 22.87 -11.04
C GLN A 75 -0.29 22.79 -9.52
N LEU A 76 -0.52 23.94 -8.88
CA LEU A 76 -0.74 23.99 -7.43
C LEU A 76 -2.00 23.17 -7.07
N GLY A 77 -1.91 22.35 -6.02
CA GLY A 77 -3.01 21.50 -5.57
C GLY A 77 -3.11 20.13 -6.25
N ALA A 78 -2.28 19.83 -7.26
CA ALA A 78 -2.26 18.50 -7.89
C ALA A 78 -1.89 17.38 -6.90
N THR A 79 -0.89 17.63 -6.05
CA THR A 79 -0.45 16.70 -4.99
C THR A 79 -1.52 16.50 -3.92
N GLU A 80 -2.21 17.58 -3.53
CA GLU A 80 -3.29 17.52 -2.54
C GLU A 80 -4.50 16.73 -3.07
N ALA A 81 -4.91 16.99 -4.32
CA ALA A 81 -5.97 16.25 -4.97
C ALA A 81 -5.62 14.76 -5.11
N TYR A 82 -4.37 14.47 -5.50
CA TYR A 82 -3.84 13.12 -5.56
C TYR A 82 -3.94 12.41 -4.21
N GLU A 83 -3.38 12.99 -3.15
CA GLU A 83 -3.33 12.42 -1.80
C GLU A 83 -4.71 12.21 -1.20
N LYS A 84 -5.63 13.16 -1.42
CA LYS A 84 -7.00 13.07 -0.91
C LYS A 84 -7.76 11.88 -1.49
N GLU A 85 -7.70 11.70 -2.80
CA GLU A 85 -8.42 10.63 -3.49
C GLU A 85 -7.78 9.26 -3.22
N THR A 86 -6.45 9.19 -3.31
CA THR A 86 -5.72 7.94 -3.02
C THR A 86 -5.97 7.44 -1.63
N ARG A 87 -6.02 8.34 -0.65
CA ARG A 87 -6.26 7.96 0.74
C ARG A 87 -7.51 7.12 0.93
N VAL A 88 -8.60 7.40 0.21
CA VAL A 88 -9.87 6.68 0.38
C VAL A 88 -9.72 5.22 -0.06
N TYR A 89 -9.40 4.98 -1.33
CA TYR A 89 -9.37 3.62 -1.86
C TYR A 89 -8.18 2.80 -1.37
N VAL A 90 -7.04 3.45 -1.09
CA VAL A 90 -5.86 2.78 -0.53
C VAL A 90 -6.16 2.30 0.88
N SER A 91 -6.82 3.12 1.71
CA SER A 91 -7.17 2.73 3.08
C SER A 91 -8.09 1.51 3.11
N GLU A 92 -9.07 1.44 2.21
CA GLU A 92 -9.93 0.27 2.03
C GLU A 92 -9.12 -0.98 1.63
N THR A 93 -8.16 -0.81 0.71
CA THR A 93 -7.30 -1.89 0.25
C THR A 93 -6.41 -2.43 1.37
N VAL A 94 -5.78 -1.54 2.14
CA VAL A 94 -4.93 -1.91 3.30
C VAL A 94 -5.74 -2.66 4.35
N HIS A 95 -6.94 -2.18 4.68
CA HIS A 95 -7.82 -2.82 5.65
C HIS A 95 -8.23 -4.25 5.23
N MET A 96 -8.64 -4.40 3.97
CA MET A 96 -8.99 -5.71 3.40
C MET A 96 -7.80 -6.68 3.46
N ARG A 97 -6.58 -6.20 3.11
CA ARG A 97 -5.36 -7.02 3.10
C ARG A 97 -4.96 -7.46 4.49
N TYR A 98 -4.99 -6.55 5.46
CA TYR A 98 -4.73 -6.89 6.85
C TYR A 98 -5.71 -7.94 7.36
N THR A 99 -7.00 -7.79 7.08
CA THR A 99 -8.04 -8.76 7.48
C THR A 99 -7.79 -10.14 6.88
N ALA A 100 -7.48 -10.21 5.58
CA ALA A 100 -7.17 -11.48 4.90
C ALA A 100 -5.89 -12.14 5.46
N ALA A 101 -4.85 -11.35 5.71
CA ALA A 101 -3.59 -11.84 6.25
C ALA A 101 -3.74 -12.34 7.69
N LYS A 102 -4.48 -11.60 8.54
CA LYS A 102 -4.84 -12.04 9.91
C LYS A 102 -5.61 -13.35 9.90
N GLY A 103 -6.58 -13.50 9.01
CA GLY A 103 -7.39 -14.73 8.90
C GLY A 103 -6.61 -15.95 8.37
N THR A 104 -5.65 -15.73 7.45
CA THR A 104 -4.91 -16.83 6.79
C THR A 104 -3.65 -17.23 7.56
N PHE A 105 -2.92 -16.26 8.10
CA PHE A 105 -1.60 -16.45 8.69
C PHE A 105 -1.56 -16.17 10.19
N GLY A 106 -2.69 -15.77 10.80
CA GLY A 106 -2.76 -15.49 12.24
C GLY A 106 -1.97 -14.26 12.68
N ILE A 107 -1.61 -13.37 11.75
CA ILE A 107 -0.82 -12.17 12.07
C ILE A 107 -1.65 -11.13 12.85
N GLY A 108 -1.00 -10.44 13.76
CA GLY A 108 -1.57 -9.28 14.47
C GLY A 108 -0.58 -8.13 14.44
N VAL A 109 -1.03 -6.99 13.93
CA VAL A 109 -0.30 -5.71 14.00
C VAL A 109 -1.06 -4.83 14.98
N ASP A 110 -0.39 -4.49 16.06
CA ASP A 110 -0.78 -3.45 16.99
C ASP A 110 0.00 -2.18 16.61
N GLU A 111 -0.71 -1.15 16.15
CA GLU A 111 -0.08 0.07 15.59
C GLU A 111 0.73 0.87 16.63
N GLU A 112 0.52 0.64 17.94
CA GLU A 112 1.26 1.33 19.00
C GLU A 112 2.53 0.57 19.42
N SER A 113 2.48 -0.76 19.42
CA SER A 113 3.51 -1.60 20.04
C SER A 113 4.25 -2.52 19.07
N THR A 114 3.74 -2.72 17.85
CA THR A 114 4.41 -3.55 16.84
C THR A 114 5.50 -2.71 16.15
N PRO A 115 6.78 -3.10 16.24
CA PRO A 115 7.85 -2.35 15.60
C PRO A 115 7.69 -2.37 14.08
N ALA A 116 7.71 -1.21 13.44
CA ALA A 116 7.99 -1.11 12.01
C ALA A 116 9.48 -1.45 11.78
N VAL A 117 9.79 -2.26 10.76
CA VAL A 117 11.18 -2.57 10.36
C VAL A 117 11.57 -1.73 9.15
#